data_AF-A0A2G2VKV7-F1
#
_entry.id   AF-A0A2G2VKV7-F1
#
_cell.length_a   1.000
_cell.length_b   1.000
_cell.length_c   1.000
_cell.angle_alpha   90.00
_cell.angle_beta   90.00
_cell.angle_gamma   90.00
#
_symmetry.space_group_name_H-M   'P 1'
#
loop_
_entity.id
_entity.type
_entity.pdbx_description
1 polymer ?
#
loop_
_entity_poly.entity_id
_entity_poly.type
_entity_poly.pdbx_seq_one_letter_code
_entity_poly.pdbx_strand_id
1 'polypeptide(L)'
;MRNVLRRNSLSLPNFHPMPRLVYIERGRGLISINFPGCAETFQTQSQTFQAGRDPWEESGQGRRSDQHQKVHRIRQGDVVAIPAGAAQD
;
A
#
# COMPACT_ATOMS: atom_id res chain seq x y z
N MET A 1 17.48 5.78 -12.80
CA MET A 1 16.59 6.70 -12.05
C MET A 1 16.79 6.42 -10.57
N ARG A 2 16.89 7.46 -9.73
CA ARG A 2 17.02 7.33 -8.27
C ARG A 2 15.95 8.18 -7.61
N ASN A 3 15.09 7.55 -6.81
CA ASN A 3 14.01 8.23 -6.09
C ASN A 3 14.36 8.28 -4.61
N VAL A 4 14.22 9.47 -4.02
CA VAL A 4 14.48 9.68 -2.59
C VAL A 4 13.17 10.09 -1.93
N LEU A 5 12.59 9.15 -1.17
CA LEU A 5 11.37 9.36 -0.41
C LEU A 5 11.73 9.81 1.01
N ARG A 6 11.06 10.86 1.50
CA ARG A 6 11.20 11.36 2.87
C ARG A 6 10.27 10.57 3.80
N ARG A 7 10.44 10.75 5.12
CA ARG A 7 9.55 10.11 6.11
C ARG A 7 8.10 10.51 5.84
N ASN A 8 7.20 9.53 5.81
CA ASN A 8 5.77 9.69 5.55
C ASN A 8 5.43 10.29 4.16
N SER A 9 6.36 10.27 3.20
CA SER A 9 6.01 10.59 1.81
C SER A 9 5.46 9.36 1.09
N LEU A 10 4.50 9.58 0.20
CA LEU A 10 3.97 8.56 -0.71
C LEU A 10 4.46 8.85 -2.13
N SER A 11 5.05 7.85 -2.79
CA SER A 11 5.23 7.90 -4.24
C SER A 11 3.88 7.61 -4.87
N LEU A 12 3.36 8.48 -5.73
CA LEU A 12 2.07 8.23 -6.36
C LEU A 12 2.14 7.02 -7.31
N PRO A 13 1.05 6.25 -7.44
CA PRO A 13 0.97 5.14 -8.37
C PRO A 13 1.34 5.56 -9.78
N ASN A 14 2.29 4.84 -10.38
CA ASN A 14 2.66 4.99 -11.78
C ASN A 14 2.92 3.62 -12.40
N PHE A 15 3.02 3.54 -13.72
CA PHE A 15 3.36 2.32 -14.45
C PHE A 15 4.40 2.63 -15.52
N HIS A 16 5.12 1.60 -15.97
CA HIS A 16 6.11 1.73 -17.04
C HIS A 16 5.89 0.63 -18.10
N PRO A 17 6.04 0.93 -19.41
CA PRO A 17 5.88 -0.08 -20.46
C PRO A 17 7.03 -1.11 -20.52
N MET A 18 8.07 -0.95 -19.71
CA MET A 18 9.20 -1.87 -19.60
C MET A 18 9.35 -2.40 -18.17
N PRO A 19 9.79 -3.66 -17.98
CA PRO A 19 10.03 -4.21 -16.65
C PRO A 19 11.16 -3.46 -15.94
N ARG A 20 11.09 -3.39 -14.61
CA ARG A 20 12.09 -2.68 -13.79
C ARG A 20 12.53 -3.50 -12.59
N LEU A 21 13.79 -3.33 -12.21
CA LEU A 21 14.34 -3.79 -10.94
C LEU A 21 14.63 -2.57 -10.06
N VAL A 22 14.08 -2.57 -8.85
CA VAL A 22 14.27 -1.51 -7.86
C VAL A 22 15.09 -2.06 -6.71
N TYR A 23 16.28 -1.50 -6.50
CA TYR A 23 17.13 -1.83 -5.36
C TYR A 23 16.90 -0.82 -4.24
N ILE A 24 16.64 -1.31 -3.03
CA ILE A 24 16.44 -0.47 -1.85
C ILE A 24 17.81 -0.18 -1.23
N GLU A 25 18.42 0.93 -1.67
CA GLU A 25 19.75 1.35 -1.22
C GLU A 25 19.80 1.67 0.29
N ARG A 26 18.74 2.30 0.83
CA ARG A 26 18.68 2.74 2.23
C ARG A 26 17.25 2.83 2.74
N GLY A 27 17.06 2.49 4.02
CA GLY A 27 15.80 2.70 4.74
C GLY A 27 14.86 1.50 4.69
N ARG A 28 13.57 1.75 4.98
CA ARG A 28 12.50 0.76 4.95
C ARG A 28 11.18 1.43 4.62
N GLY A 29 10.23 0.67 4.10
CA GLY A 29 8.94 1.20 3.71
C GLY A 29 7.95 0.10 3.32
N LEU A 30 6.92 0.53 2.61
CA LEU A 30 5.93 -0.32 1.97
C LEU A 30 6.03 -0.07 0.47
N ILE A 31 5.80 -1.11 -0.32
CA ILE A 31 5.58 -1.00 -1.77
C ILE A 31 4.36 -1.83 -2.13
N SER A 32 3.53 -1.29 -3.00
CA SER A 32 2.40 -1.98 -3.60
C SER A 32 2.67 -2.20 -5.09
N ILE A 33 2.28 -3.37 -5.59
CA ILE A 33 2.33 -3.69 -7.03
C ILE A 33 0.94 -4.21 -7.39
N ASN A 34 0.21 -3.42 -8.17
CA ASN A 34 -1.14 -3.77 -8.60
C ASN A 34 -1.09 -4.53 -9.92
N PHE A 35 -1.59 -5.76 -9.88
CA PHE A 35 -1.77 -6.62 -11.05
C PHE A 35 -3.23 -6.56 -11.53
N PRO A 36 -3.48 -6.01 -12.73
CA PRO A 36 -4.84 -5.92 -13.26
C PRO A 36 -5.49 -7.31 -13.36
N GLY A 37 -6.70 -7.44 -12.81
CA GLY A 37 -7.46 -8.70 -12.81
C GLY A 37 -7.16 -9.64 -11.64
N CYS A 38 -6.19 -9.32 -10.77
CA CYS A 38 -6.01 -10.04 -9.51
C CYS A 38 -6.98 -9.54 -8.43
N ALA A 39 -7.34 -10.43 -7.51
CA ALA A 39 -8.27 -10.13 -6.43
C ALA A 39 -7.63 -9.33 -5.29
N GLU A 40 -8.45 -8.53 -4.61
CA GLU A 40 -8.08 -7.79 -3.40
C GLU A 40 -8.04 -8.76 -2.19
N THR A 41 -6.84 -9.17 -1.81
CA THR A 41 -6.61 -10.22 -0.80
C THR A 41 -6.42 -9.70 0.62
N PHE A 42 -6.23 -8.40 0.79
CA PHE A 42 -6.13 -7.75 2.09
C PHE A 42 -7.41 -6.95 2.31
N GLN A 43 -8.10 -7.25 3.41
CA GLN A 43 -9.38 -6.65 3.73
C GLN A 43 -9.39 -6.26 5.20
N THR A 44 -9.82 -5.04 5.48
CA THR A 44 -10.08 -4.56 6.84
C THR A 44 -11.58 -4.39 7.00
N GLN A 45 -12.18 -5.17 7.90
CA GLN A 45 -13.53 -4.93 8.40
C GLN A 45 -13.42 -4.31 9.79
N SER A 46 -13.93 -3.10 9.98
CA SER A 46 -14.06 -2.51 11.31
C SER A 46 -15.01 -3.40 12.12
N GLN A 47 -14.48 -4.12 13.11
CA GLN A 47 -15.32 -4.77 14.12
C GLN A 47 -16.01 -3.66 14.92
N THR A 48 -17.28 -3.38 14.61
CA THR A 48 -18.19 -2.75 15.57
C THR A 48 -18.30 -3.72 16.74
N PHE A 49 -17.43 -3.57 17.74
CA PHE A 49 -17.63 -4.17 19.05
C PHE A 49 -18.95 -3.62 19.59
N GLN A 50 -19.97 -4.47 19.63
CA GLN A 50 -21.15 -4.27 20.47
C GLN A 50 -20.68 -4.29 21.94
N ALA A 51 -20.27 -3.13 22.46
CA ALA A 51 -20.16 -2.88 23.89
C ALA A 51 -20.39 -1.39 24.09
N GLY A 52 -21.49 -1.06 24.78
CA GLY A 52 -22.11 0.27 24.80
C GLY A 52 -21.13 1.43 25.02
N ARG A 53 -21.22 2.43 24.15
CA ARG A 53 -20.69 3.78 24.36
C ARG A 53 -21.55 4.80 23.61
N ASP A 54 -21.64 5.98 24.22
CA ASP A 54 -22.67 6.98 24.05
C ASP A 54 -22.85 7.53 22.61
N PRO A 55 -24.09 7.86 22.18
CA PRO A 55 -24.40 8.27 20.79
C PRO A 55 -23.84 9.60 20.29
N TRP A 56 -22.98 10.31 21.05
CA TRP A 56 -22.62 11.71 20.76
C TRP A 56 -21.18 11.95 20.30
N GLU A 57 -20.38 10.92 20.05
CA GLU A 57 -19.01 11.04 19.50
C GLU A 57 -18.83 10.41 18.09
N GLU A 58 -19.92 10.08 17.39
CA GLU A 58 -19.86 9.44 16.06
C GLU A 58 -19.98 10.48 14.92
N SER A 59 -19.10 11.49 14.90
CA SER A 59 -18.98 12.42 13.76
C SER A 59 -17.54 12.48 13.23
N GLY A 60 -17.04 11.36 12.70
CA GLY A 60 -15.81 11.39 11.90
C GLY A 60 -15.13 10.06 11.59
N GLN A 61 -15.44 8.99 12.32
CA GLN A 61 -14.88 7.65 12.06
C GLN A 61 -15.95 6.73 11.44
N GLY A 62 -16.45 7.12 10.27
CA GLY A 62 -17.25 6.21 9.45
C GLY A 62 -16.49 4.90 9.23
N ARG A 63 -17.18 3.77 9.46
CA ARG A 63 -16.73 2.39 9.21
C ARG A 63 -15.73 2.30 8.05
N ARG A 64 -14.43 2.28 8.35
CA ARG A 64 -13.36 2.15 7.34
C ARG A 64 -13.27 0.68 6.93
N SER A 65 -14.12 0.30 5.98
CA SER A 65 -13.93 -0.93 5.21
C SER A 65 -12.93 -0.65 4.10
N ASP A 66 -11.85 -1.42 4.05
CA ASP A 66 -10.81 -1.29 3.03
C ASP A 66 -10.52 -2.66 2.40
N GLN A 67 -10.29 -2.68 1.09
CA GLN A 67 -9.94 -3.88 0.33
C GLN A 67 -8.88 -3.50 -0.70
N HIS A 68 -7.73 -4.15 -0.65
CA HIS A 68 -6.62 -3.86 -1.55
C HIS A 68 -5.73 -5.10 -1.81
N GLN A 69 -4.86 -5.01 -2.82
CA GLN A 69 -3.92 -6.07 -3.16
C GLN A 69 -2.82 -6.09 -2.12
N LYS A 70 -2.01 -7.15 -2.15
CA LYS A 70 -0.96 -7.33 -1.15
C LYS A 70 0.04 -6.17 -1.18
N VAL A 71 0.24 -5.57 -0.02
CA VAL A 71 1.31 -4.60 0.22
C VAL A 71 2.53 -5.32 0.79
N HIS A 72 3.71 -5.00 0.27
CA HIS A 72 4.97 -5.62 0.63
C HIS A 72 5.80 -4.70 1.52
N ARG A 73 6.30 -5.22 2.64
CA ARG A 73 7.31 -4.53 3.45
C ARG A 73 8.67 -4.68 2.79
N ILE A 74 9.35 -3.56 2.60
CA ILE A 74 10.69 -3.51 2.00
C ILE A 74 11.68 -2.87 2.94
N ARG A 75 12.94 -3.30 2.84
CA ARG A 75 14.07 -2.80 3.63
C ARG A 75 15.34 -2.73 2.79
N GLN A 76 16.33 -2.03 3.33
CA GLN A 76 17.65 -1.90 2.72
C GLN A 76 18.22 -3.27 2.32
N GLY A 77 18.72 -3.35 1.08
CA GLY A 77 19.27 -4.55 0.47
C GLY A 77 18.26 -5.34 -0.37
N ASP A 78 16.96 -5.08 -0.24
CA ASP A 78 15.94 -5.78 -1.04
C ASP A 78 16.02 -5.35 -2.52
N VAL A 79 15.73 -6.30 -3.41
CA VAL A 79 15.55 -6.08 -4.85
C VAL A 79 14.11 -6.45 -5.22
N VAL A 80 13.37 -5.49 -5.78
CA VAL A 80 11.97 -5.66 -6.19
C VAL A 80 11.89 -5.71 -7.71
N ALA A 81 11.27 -6.77 -8.24
CA ALA A 81 10.98 -6.90 -9.65
C ALA A 81 9.57 -6.43 -9.96
N ILE A 82 9.44 -5.51 -10.92
CA ILE A 82 8.19 -4.89 -11.32
C ILE A 82 7.94 -5.19 -12.80
N PRO A 83 6.91 -5.98 -13.14
CA PRO A 83 6.58 -6.29 -14.53
C PRO A 83 6.15 -5.06 -15.33
N ALA A 84 6.27 -5.14 -16.65
CA ALA A 84 5.77 -4.11 -17.54
C ALA A 84 4.25 -3.93 -17.39
N GLY A 85 3.79 -2.69 -17.34
CA GLY A 85 2.37 -2.35 -17.24
C GLY A 85 1.74 -2.52 -15.85
N ALA A 86 2.44 -3.12 -14.89
CA ALA A 86 1.99 -3.13 -13.49
C ALA A 86 2.09 -1.72 -12.89
N ALA A 87 1.09 -1.31 -12.12
CA ALA A 87 1.14 -0.05 -11.38
C ALA A 87 1.84 -0.27 -10.03
N GLN A 88 2.67 0.67 -9.61
CA GLN A 88 3.40 0.62 -8.33
C GLN A 88 3.43 1.96 -7.60
N ASP A 89 3.46 1.88 -6.27
CA ASP A 89 3.54 2.99 -5.32
C ASP A 89 4.28 2.61 -4.02
#